data_AF-A0A6L9G6C5-F1
#
_entry.id   AF-A0A6L9G6C5-F1
#
_cell.length_a   1.000
_cell.length_b   1.000
_cell.length_c   1.000
_cell.angle_alpha   90.00
_cell.angle_beta   90.00
_cell.angle_gamma   90.00
#
_symmetry.space_group_name_H-M   'P 1'
#
loop_
_entity.id
_entity.type
_entity.pdbx_description
1 polymer ?
#
loop_
_entity_poly.entity_id
_entity_poly.type
_entity_poly.pdbx_seq_one_letter_code
_entity_poly.pdbx_strand_id
1 'polypeptide(L)'
;MLKKIAACAAVLAVSITALTGCSGKLSTEETCTYLNDKAAEQNLNQKMKEVSTALISGDTAKFKDTTTEAASLLQDVADRTSDDKLADALKLSADMTHKMAEAMAADGLSLMDMADKLEEFDTPELTAAEEYMNTACPSMPALD
;
A
#
# COMPACT_ATOMS: atom_id res chain seq x y z
N MET A 1 -26.74 42.94 -3.00
CA MET A 1 -27.18 41.53 -2.94
C MET A 1 -25.95 40.66 -3.15
N LEU A 2 -25.40 40.12 -2.06
CA LEU A 2 -24.08 39.46 -2.03
C LEU A 2 -24.24 37.94 -2.06
N LYS A 3 -23.43 37.32 -2.93
CA LYS A 3 -23.19 35.88 -3.13
C LYS A 3 -23.19 35.08 -1.83
N LYS A 4 -23.91 33.96 -1.78
CA LYS A 4 -23.65 32.84 -0.88
C LYS A 4 -23.99 31.51 -1.57
N ILE A 5 -23.02 30.97 -2.31
CA ILE A 5 -22.88 29.52 -2.46
C ILE A 5 -21.91 29.15 -1.33
N ALA A 6 -22.43 28.53 -0.28
CA ALA A 6 -21.65 27.88 0.76
C ALA A 6 -22.23 26.47 0.83
N ALA A 7 -21.58 25.55 0.12
CA ALA A 7 -20.60 24.64 0.72
C ALA A 7 -21.32 23.56 1.52
N CYS A 8 -21.53 22.42 0.84
CA CYS A 8 -21.72 21.13 1.46
C CYS A 8 -20.54 20.86 2.39
N ALA A 9 -20.66 21.25 3.64
CA ALA A 9 -19.82 20.77 4.71
C ALA A 9 -20.74 20.00 5.66
N ALA A 10 -21.18 18.82 5.20
CA ALA A 10 -21.51 17.76 6.15
C ALA A 10 -20.17 17.34 6.76
N VAL A 11 -19.80 18.03 7.83
CA VAL A 11 -18.74 17.61 8.74
C VAL A 11 -19.21 16.26 9.26
N LEU A 12 -18.66 15.17 8.70
CA LEU A 12 -18.65 13.88 9.36
C LEU A 12 -17.82 14.09 10.62
N ALA A 13 -18.50 14.47 11.70
CA ALA A 13 -17.98 14.29 13.03
C ALA A 13 -17.85 12.78 13.22
N VAL A 14 -16.71 12.23 12.79
CA VAL A 14 -16.25 10.93 13.26
C VAL A 14 -16.01 11.16 14.75
N SER A 15 -17.05 10.88 15.52
CA SER A 15 -16.96 10.77 16.96
C SER A 15 -15.85 9.77 17.23
N ILE A 16 -14.72 10.30 17.70
CA ILE A 16 -13.62 9.53 18.28
C ILE A 16 -14.19 8.93 19.57
N THR A 17 -15.04 7.92 19.45
CA THR A 17 -15.21 6.95 20.51
C THR A 17 -13.89 6.20 20.55
N ALA A 18 -13.08 6.56 21.54
CA ALA A 18 -11.99 5.74 22.01
C ALA A 18 -12.51 4.32 22.26
N LEU A 19 -12.35 3.43 21.27
CA LEU A 19 -12.53 1.99 21.39
C LEU A 19 -11.21 1.38 21.87
N THR A 20 -10.74 1.82 23.03
CA THR A 20 -9.87 0.99 23.86
C THR A 20 -10.77 -0.07 24.51
N GLY A 21 -11.13 -1.11 23.75
CA GLY A 21 -11.96 -2.19 24.30
C GLY A 21 -12.81 -2.97 23.29
N CYS A 22 -12.24 -3.43 22.19
CA CYS A 22 -12.70 -4.68 21.55
C CYS A 22 -11.53 -5.23 20.73
N SER A 23 -11.01 -6.40 21.12
CA SER A 23 -10.09 -7.20 20.33
C SER A 23 -10.84 -7.80 19.12
N GLY A 24 -11.28 -6.93 18.22
CA GLY A 24 -11.96 -7.27 16.98
C GLY A 24 -11.13 -6.73 15.81
N LYS A 25 -10.93 -7.57 14.81
CA LYS A 25 -10.39 -7.16 13.51
C LYS A 25 -11.25 -6.04 12.90
N LEU A 26 -10.62 -5.14 12.14
CA LEU A 26 -11.25 -4.03 11.43
C LEU A 26 -12.16 -4.53 10.31
N SER A 27 -13.29 -3.86 10.07
CA SER A 27 -14.07 -4.10 8.86
C SER A 27 -13.27 -3.74 7.59
N THR A 28 -13.77 -4.13 6.41
CA THR A 28 -13.15 -3.78 5.12
C THR A 28 -12.93 -2.27 5.00
N GLU A 29 -13.96 -1.46 5.29
CA GLU A 29 -13.88 0.01 5.20
C GLU A 29 -12.84 0.59 6.17
N GLU A 30 -12.89 0.18 7.45
CA GLU A 30 -11.92 0.61 8.46
C GLU A 30 -10.49 0.20 8.11
N THR A 31 -10.32 -0.98 7.49
CA THR A 31 -9.02 -1.47 7.00
C THR A 31 -8.48 -0.56 5.90
N CYS A 32 -9.32 -0.21 4.92
CA CYS A 32 -8.94 0.69 3.83
C CYS A 32 -8.57 2.08 4.35
N THR A 33 -9.34 2.62 5.31
CA THR A 33 -9.01 3.90 5.95
C THR A 33 -7.69 3.82 6.71
N TYR A 34 -7.49 2.76 7.51
CA TYR A 34 -6.26 2.56 8.27
C TYR A 34 -5.03 2.46 7.37
N LEU A 35 -5.11 1.72 6.26
CA LEU A 35 -4.05 1.63 5.26
C LEU A 35 -3.69 3.01 4.69
N ASN A 36 -4.70 3.80 4.30
CA ASN A 36 -4.50 5.13 3.74
C ASN A 36 -3.87 6.09 4.75
N ASP A 37 -4.36 6.09 6.00
CA ASP A 37 -3.84 6.93 7.06
C ASP A 37 -2.37 6.59 7.34
N LYS A 38 -2.02 5.30 7.42
CA LYS A 38 -0.64 4.86 7.65
C LYS A 38 0.28 5.18 6.48
N ALA A 39 -0.19 5.00 5.24
CA ALA A 39 0.56 5.38 4.05
C ALA A 39 0.85 6.88 4.01
N ALA A 40 -0.13 7.71 4.40
CA ALA A 40 0.05 9.16 4.51
C ALA A 40 0.99 9.56 5.65
N GLU A 41 0.84 8.97 6.85
CA GLU A 41 1.71 9.20 8.02
C GLU A 41 3.19 8.88 7.71
N GLN A 42 3.44 7.81 6.97
CA GLN A 42 4.77 7.37 6.57
C GLN A 42 5.30 8.10 5.32
N ASN A 43 4.48 8.96 4.71
CA ASN A 43 4.75 9.62 3.44
C ASN A 43 5.11 8.61 2.32
N LEU A 44 4.50 7.42 2.36
CA LEU A 44 4.84 6.30 1.46
C LEU A 44 4.62 6.66 0.00
N ASN A 45 3.54 7.38 -0.34
CA ASN A 45 3.28 7.79 -1.73
C ASN A 45 4.44 8.62 -2.32
N GLN A 46 5.00 9.55 -1.52
CA GLN A 46 6.14 10.33 -1.97
C GLN A 46 7.40 9.48 -2.08
N LYS A 47 7.65 8.61 -1.08
CA LYS A 47 8.81 7.70 -1.12
C LYS A 47 8.74 6.78 -2.34
N MET A 48 7.57 6.19 -2.64
CA MET A 48 7.35 5.31 -3.79
C MET A 48 7.58 6.02 -5.13
N LYS A 49 7.23 7.30 -5.26
CA LYS A 49 7.59 8.10 -6.46
C LYS A 49 9.09 8.25 -6.65
N GLU A 50 9.85 8.27 -5.55
CA GLU A 50 11.29 8.39 -5.57
C GLU A 50 12.00 7.05 -5.81
N VAL A 51 11.31 5.92 -5.63
CA VAL A 51 11.85 4.55 -5.82
C VAL A 51 12.31 4.32 -7.26
N SER A 52 11.54 4.76 -8.26
CA SER A 52 11.94 4.67 -9.67
C SER A 52 13.20 5.47 -9.98
N THR A 53 13.35 6.65 -9.35
CA THR A 53 14.57 7.46 -9.48
C THR A 53 15.75 6.77 -8.80
N ALA A 54 15.52 6.18 -7.62
CA ALA A 54 16.53 5.44 -6.87
C ALA A 54 17.11 4.29 -7.70
N LEU A 55 16.24 3.48 -8.35
CA LEU A 55 16.65 2.42 -9.27
C LEU A 55 17.52 2.94 -10.42
N ILE A 56 17.08 4.00 -11.10
CA ILE A 56 17.82 4.59 -12.22
C ILE A 56 19.18 5.12 -11.78
N SER A 57 19.27 5.69 -10.57
CA SER A 57 20.53 6.19 -10.01
C SER A 57 21.42 5.10 -9.39
N GLY A 58 20.97 3.84 -9.36
CA GLY A 58 21.68 2.72 -8.72
C GLY A 58 21.63 2.72 -7.20
N ASP A 59 20.72 3.50 -6.59
CA ASP A 59 20.46 3.51 -5.15
C ASP A 59 19.49 2.37 -4.79
N THR A 60 19.99 1.15 -4.93
CA THR A 60 19.23 -0.08 -4.64
C THR A 60 18.89 -0.23 -3.16
N ALA A 61 19.63 0.44 -2.26
CA ALA A 61 19.34 0.48 -0.83
C ALA A 61 18.05 1.28 -0.57
N LYS A 62 17.91 2.49 -1.14
CA LYS A 62 16.68 3.27 -1.01
C LYS A 62 15.48 2.56 -1.64
N PHE A 63 15.68 1.88 -2.77
CA PHE A 63 14.66 1.01 -3.37
C PHE A 63 14.23 -0.07 -2.36
N LYS A 64 15.18 -0.84 -1.83
CA LYS A 64 14.90 -1.94 -0.90
C LYS A 64 14.16 -1.46 0.34
N ASP A 65 14.64 -0.41 0.97
CA ASP A 65 14.11 0.10 2.24
C ASP A 65 12.67 0.57 2.05
N THR A 66 12.40 1.37 1.00
CA THR A 66 11.06 1.91 0.74
C THR A 66 10.07 0.81 0.36
N THR A 67 10.46 -0.10 -0.52
CA THR A 67 9.60 -1.21 -0.95
C THR A 67 9.34 -2.18 0.21
N THR A 68 10.33 -2.41 1.09
CA THR A 68 10.15 -3.21 2.32
C THR A 68 9.24 -2.53 3.33
N GLU A 69 9.28 -1.21 3.45
CA GLU A 69 8.36 -0.43 4.28
C GLU A 69 6.91 -0.59 3.78
N ALA A 70 6.69 -0.50 2.47
CA ALA A 70 5.39 -0.75 1.85
C ALA A 70 4.89 -2.18 2.11
N ALA A 71 5.74 -3.19 1.90
CA ALA A 71 5.41 -4.60 2.20
C ALA A 71 5.00 -4.79 3.67
N SER A 72 5.75 -4.17 4.59
CA SER A 72 5.48 -4.26 6.03
C SER A 72 4.13 -3.63 6.39
N LEU A 73 3.77 -2.52 5.75
CA LEU A 73 2.46 -1.91 5.94
C LEU A 73 1.32 -2.82 5.45
N LEU A 74 1.46 -3.41 4.25
CA LEU A 74 0.47 -4.34 3.71
C LEU A 74 0.26 -5.54 4.65
N GLN A 75 1.34 -6.08 5.20
CA GLN A 75 1.28 -7.16 6.19
C GLN A 75 0.56 -6.75 7.48
N ASP A 76 0.90 -5.58 8.07
CA ASP A 76 0.23 -5.06 9.28
C ASP A 76 -1.29 -4.87 9.06
N VAL A 77 -1.67 -4.36 7.88
CA VAL A 77 -3.08 -4.15 7.51
C VAL A 77 -3.79 -5.49 7.34
N ALA A 78 -3.14 -6.49 6.72
CA ALA A 78 -3.71 -7.82 6.52
C ALA A 78 -4.01 -8.54 7.84
N ASP A 79 -3.16 -8.36 8.84
CA ASP A 79 -3.37 -8.99 10.16
C ASP A 79 -4.47 -8.31 10.97
N ARG A 80 -4.85 -7.09 10.58
CA ARG A 80 -5.88 -6.28 11.25
C ARG A 80 -7.26 -6.44 10.64
N THR A 81 -7.41 -6.86 9.39
CA THR A 81 -8.72 -6.94 8.73
C THR A 81 -9.51 -8.19 9.11
N SER A 82 -10.85 -8.04 9.18
CA SER A 82 -11.83 -9.11 9.35
C SER A 82 -12.29 -9.69 8.01
N ASP A 83 -11.89 -9.08 6.90
CA ASP A 83 -12.17 -9.56 5.56
C ASP A 83 -11.07 -10.52 5.12
N ASP A 84 -11.37 -11.82 5.15
CA ASP A 84 -10.38 -12.86 4.86
C ASP A 84 -9.84 -12.76 3.43
N LYS A 85 -10.68 -12.37 2.46
CA LYS A 85 -10.23 -12.22 1.08
C LYS A 85 -9.31 -11.00 0.93
N LEU A 86 -9.58 -9.93 1.67
CA LEU A 86 -8.70 -8.77 1.71
C LEU A 86 -7.39 -9.09 2.43
N ALA A 87 -7.45 -9.86 3.52
CA ALA A 87 -6.26 -10.32 4.23
C ALA A 87 -5.35 -11.14 3.32
N ASP A 88 -5.91 -12.09 2.56
CA ASP A 88 -5.15 -12.94 1.64
C ASP A 88 -4.53 -12.13 0.51
N ALA A 89 -5.29 -11.20 -0.08
CA ALA A 89 -4.77 -10.31 -1.13
C ALA A 89 -3.63 -9.43 -0.62
N LEU A 90 -3.80 -8.79 0.54
CA LEU A 90 -2.78 -7.95 1.16
C LEU A 90 -1.51 -8.73 1.53
N LYS A 91 -1.64 -9.96 2.04
CA LYS A 91 -0.49 -10.84 2.33
C LYS A 91 0.25 -11.24 1.08
N LEU A 92 -0.47 -11.61 0.02
CA LEU A 92 0.17 -11.95 -1.26
C LEU A 92 0.93 -10.74 -1.81
N SER A 93 0.31 -9.55 -1.82
CA SER A 93 0.98 -8.33 -2.26
C SER A 93 2.17 -7.97 -1.37
N ALA A 94 2.09 -8.15 -0.04
CA ALA A 94 3.19 -7.94 0.89
C ALA A 94 4.38 -8.87 0.58
N ASP A 95 4.12 -10.17 0.43
CA ASP A 95 5.13 -11.19 0.13
C ASP A 95 5.83 -10.92 -1.22
N MET A 96 5.05 -10.60 -2.26
CA MET A 96 5.58 -10.30 -3.58
C MET A 96 6.38 -9.00 -3.58
N THR A 97 5.89 -7.96 -2.91
CA THR A 97 6.59 -6.68 -2.75
C THR A 97 7.91 -6.87 -2.01
N HIS A 98 7.93 -7.69 -0.96
CA HIS A 98 9.16 -8.00 -0.22
C HIS A 98 10.17 -8.78 -1.07
N LYS A 99 9.72 -9.83 -1.78
CA LYS A 99 10.57 -10.58 -2.72
C LYS A 99 11.13 -9.69 -3.82
N MET A 100 10.35 -8.75 -4.34
CA MET A 100 10.80 -7.76 -5.33
C MET A 100 11.88 -6.85 -4.73
N ALA A 101 11.69 -6.36 -3.50
CA ALA A 101 12.68 -5.57 -2.77
C ALA A 101 14.03 -6.30 -2.66
N GLU A 102 14.00 -7.59 -2.29
CA GLU A 102 15.22 -8.40 -2.19
C GLU A 102 15.84 -8.69 -3.55
N ALA A 103 15.02 -9.06 -4.53
CA ALA A 103 15.47 -9.45 -5.86
C ALA A 103 16.16 -8.30 -6.57
N MET A 104 15.66 -7.07 -6.47
CA MET A 104 16.22 -5.90 -7.16
C MET A 104 17.39 -5.25 -6.40
N ALA A 105 17.53 -5.55 -5.11
CA ALA A 105 18.65 -5.07 -4.30
C ALA A 105 19.85 -6.03 -4.29
N ALA A 106 19.81 -7.11 -5.07
CA ALA A 106 20.92 -8.03 -5.22
C ALA A 106 22.12 -7.34 -5.90
N ASP A 107 23.31 -7.56 -5.36
CA ASP A 107 24.54 -6.95 -5.89
C ASP A 107 24.80 -7.36 -7.34
N GLY A 108 25.21 -6.40 -8.17
CA GLY A 108 25.73 -6.65 -9.51
C GLY A 108 24.67 -6.87 -10.60
N LEU A 109 23.39 -6.59 -10.34
CA LEU A 109 22.35 -6.63 -11.37
C LEU A 109 22.55 -5.54 -12.43
N SER A 110 22.49 -5.94 -13.70
CA SER A 110 22.33 -4.98 -14.79
C SER A 110 20.87 -4.51 -14.89
N LEU A 111 20.62 -3.41 -15.61
CA LEU A 111 19.25 -2.95 -15.89
C LEU A 111 18.42 -4.01 -16.64
N MET A 112 19.06 -4.85 -17.46
CA MET A 112 18.40 -5.96 -18.15
C MET A 112 17.97 -7.04 -17.14
N ASP A 113 18.87 -7.43 -16.22
CA ASP A 113 18.55 -8.42 -15.20
C ASP A 113 17.44 -7.93 -14.25
N MET A 114 17.40 -6.61 -13.98
CA MET A 114 16.31 -6.00 -13.22
C MET A 114 14.98 -6.07 -13.95
N ALA A 115 14.97 -5.86 -15.27
CA ALA A 115 13.75 -5.95 -16.08
C ALA A 115 13.21 -7.39 -16.11
N ASP A 116 14.08 -8.37 -16.36
CA ASP A 116 13.71 -9.79 -16.35
C ASP A 116 13.15 -10.22 -14.99
N LYS A 117 13.76 -9.72 -13.90
CA LYS A 117 13.26 -9.95 -12.54
C LYS A 117 11.88 -9.34 -12.28
N LEU A 118 11.59 -8.16 -12.82
CA LEU A 118 10.27 -7.54 -12.67
C LEU A 118 9.17 -8.37 -13.33
N GLU A 119 9.46 -9.02 -14.46
CA GLU A 119 8.51 -9.92 -15.13
C GLU A 119 8.16 -11.15 -14.26
N GLU A 120 9.05 -11.61 -13.38
CA GLU A 120 8.75 -12.71 -12.44
C GLU A 120 7.64 -12.36 -11.43
N PHE A 121 7.35 -11.07 -11.24
CA PHE A 121 6.30 -10.60 -10.34
C PHE A 121 4.96 -10.36 -11.05
N ASP A 122 4.91 -10.37 -12.39
CA ASP A 122 3.68 -10.26 -13.18
C ASP A 122 2.94 -11.62 -13.24
N THR A 123 2.37 -12.00 -12.09
CA THR A 123 1.68 -13.29 -11.92
C THR A 123 0.16 -13.08 -11.91
N PRO A 124 -0.64 -14.00 -12.50
CA PRO A 124 -2.10 -13.92 -12.47
C PRO A 124 -2.68 -13.83 -11.05
N GLU A 125 -2.02 -14.47 -10.08
CA GLU A 125 -2.41 -14.43 -8.67
C GLU A 125 -2.23 -13.03 -8.06
N LEU A 126 -1.11 -12.36 -8.35
CA LEU A 126 -0.89 -10.99 -7.91
C LEU A 126 -1.88 -10.03 -8.58
N THR A 127 -2.10 -10.16 -9.90
CA THR A 127 -3.10 -9.36 -10.61
C THR A 127 -4.48 -9.50 -9.98
N ALA A 128 -4.91 -10.72 -9.67
CA ALA A 128 -6.21 -10.97 -9.05
C ALA A 128 -6.31 -10.40 -7.62
N ALA A 129 -5.21 -10.43 -6.86
CA ALA A 129 -5.14 -9.81 -5.54
C ALA A 129 -5.25 -8.29 -5.63
N GLU A 130 -4.53 -7.65 -6.55
CA GLU A 130 -4.57 -6.21 -6.80
C GLU A 130 -5.96 -5.76 -7.27
N GLU A 131 -6.59 -6.48 -8.20
CA GLU A 131 -7.97 -6.22 -8.64
C GLU A 131 -8.96 -6.27 -7.47
N TYR A 132 -8.80 -7.24 -6.57
CA TYR A 132 -9.64 -7.34 -5.40
C TYR A 132 -9.38 -6.21 -4.40
N MET A 133 -8.11 -5.87 -4.13
CA MET A 133 -7.73 -4.74 -3.29
C MET A 133 -8.32 -3.43 -3.82
N ASN A 134 -8.26 -3.19 -5.12
CA ASN A 134 -8.85 -2.01 -5.77
C ASN A 134 -10.39 -2.00 -5.67
N THR A 135 -11.02 -3.18 -5.73
CA THR A 135 -12.47 -3.30 -5.58
C THR A 135 -12.92 -3.09 -4.13
N ALA A 136 -12.18 -3.64 -3.16
CA ALA A 136 -12.47 -3.56 -1.74
C ALA A 136 -12.15 -2.18 -1.17
N CYS A 137 -11.06 -1.56 -1.64
CA CYS A 137 -10.59 -0.24 -1.23
C CYS A 137 -10.47 0.70 -2.44
N PRO A 138 -11.59 1.18 -2.99
CA PRO A 138 -11.60 2.05 -4.18
C PRO A 138 -10.97 3.42 -3.95
N SER A 139 -10.73 3.78 -2.69
CA SER A 139 -10.03 5.02 -2.29
C SER A 139 -8.62 4.75 -1.80
N MET A 140 -8.07 3.55 -1.99
CA MET A 140 -6.63 3.40 -1.88
C MET A 140 -6.03 4.40 -2.88
N PRO A 141 -5.14 5.31 -2.45
CA PRO A 141 -4.17 5.77 -3.40
C PRO A 141 -3.48 4.46 -3.82
N ALA A 142 -3.74 4.01 -5.05
CA ALA A 142 -2.72 3.25 -5.74
C ALA A 142 -1.41 3.97 -5.42
N LEU A 143 -0.36 3.22 -5.12
CA LEU A 143 0.98 3.78 -4.92
C LEU A 143 1.49 4.32 -6.29
N ASP A 144 0.71 5.21 -6.91
CA ASP A 144 0.87 6.00 -8.13
C ASP A 144 1.85 7.14 -7.89
#